data_AF-A0A520YQ86-F1
#
_entry.id   AF-A0A520YQ86-F1
#
_cell.length_a   1.000
_cell.length_b   1.000
_cell.length_c   1.000
_cell.angle_alpha   90.00
_cell.angle_beta   90.00
_cell.angle_gamma   90.00
#
_symmetry.space_group_name_H-M   'P 1'
#
loop_
_entity.id
_entity.type
_entity.pdbx_description
1 polymer ?
#
loop_
_entity_poly.entity_id
_entity_poly.type
_entity_poly.pdbx_seq_one_letter_code
_entity_poly.pdbx_strand_id
1 'polypeptide(L)'
;MQRAITSLLAVLALTACNNHIGDSCGSSVDCSPTGELQCDRSQPGGYCTVFACDADTCPEGACVEWRFVPSRTAETWCMKTCDPSTSCNRGEYSCVFPENITQSGGFSPTALPVEERVARIIDLNRFRAEAQICVALTENAPASASEADAGM
;
A
#
# COMPACT_ATOMS: atom_id res chain seq x y z
N MET A 1 29.23 -38.50 -44.04
CA MET A 1 30.05 -37.53 -43.28
C MET A 1 29.11 -36.49 -42.69
N GLN A 2 28.97 -36.54 -41.36
CA GLN A 2 27.91 -35.90 -40.56
C GLN A 2 28.21 -34.40 -40.38
N ARG A 3 27.28 -33.51 -40.78
CA ARG A 3 27.33 -32.10 -40.37
C ARG A 3 26.57 -31.97 -39.05
N ALA A 4 27.31 -31.97 -37.94
CA ALA A 4 26.78 -31.67 -36.63
C ALA A 4 26.47 -30.16 -36.56
N ILE A 5 25.20 -29.81 -36.69
CA ILE A 5 24.71 -28.46 -36.43
C ILE A 5 24.35 -28.42 -34.93
N THR A 6 25.29 -27.95 -34.12
CA THR A 6 25.06 -27.65 -32.70
C THR A 6 24.24 -26.36 -32.56
N SER A 7 22.93 -26.50 -32.39
CA SER A 7 22.04 -25.41 -32.01
C SER A 7 22.29 -25.01 -30.55
N LEU A 8 22.85 -23.83 -30.34
CA LEU A 8 23.02 -23.20 -29.03
C LEU A 8 21.67 -22.61 -28.59
N LEU A 9 20.95 -23.29 -27.69
CA LEU A 9 19.76 -22.71 -27.04
C LEU A 9 20.22 -21.62 -26.06
N ALA A 10 19.95 -20.35 -26.39
CA ALA A 10 20.06 -19.23 -25.47
C ALA A 10 18.83 -19.22 -24.56
N VAL A 11 19.01 -19.58 -23.29
CA VAL A 11 17.97 -19.45 -22.26
C VAL A 11 17.93 -17.97 -21.84
N LEU A 12 16.94 -17.22 -22.35
CA LEU A 12 16.63 -15.90 -21.81
C LEU A 12 15.96 -16.10 -20.44
N ALA A 13 16.67 -15.77 -19.37
CA ALA A 13 16.08 -15.62 -18.05
C ALA A 13 15.17 -14.38 -18.10
N LEU A 14 13.86 -14.59 -18.27
CA LEU A 14 12.86 -13.57 -18.03
C LEU A 14 12.84 -13.28 -16.53
N THR A 15 13.48 -12.20 -16.10
CA THR A 15 13.21 -11.63 -14.77
C THR A 15 11.78 -11.12 -14.82
N ALA A 16 10.84 -11.87 -14.23
CA ALA A 16 9.51 -11.34 -13.98
C ALA A 16 9.68 -10.14 -13.04
N CYS A 17 9.36 -8.94 -13.52
CA CYS A 17 9.24 -7.78 -12.66
C CYS A 17 8.14 -8.13 -11.65
N ASN A 18 8.52 -8.36 -10.39
CA ASN A 18 7.53 -8.55 -9.34
C ASN A 18 6.98 -7.17 -9.00
N ASN A 19 5.66 -7.02 -9.04
CA ASN A 19 5.03 -5.79 -8.58
C ASN A 19 5.07 -5.74 -7.05
N HIS A 20 5.07 -4.53 -6.52
CA HIS A 20 5.16 -4.23 -5.10
C HIS A 20 3.81 -3.73 -4.59
N ILE A 21 3.63 -3.75 -3.27
CA ILE A 21 2.48 -3.16 -2.60
C ILE A 21 2.39 -1.69 -2.98
N GLY A 22 1.21 -1.30 -3.44
CA GLY A 22 0.89 0.05 -3.92
C GLY A 22 1.09 0.30 -5.41
N ASP A 23 1.62 -0.68 -6.15
CA ASP A 23 1.68 -0.59 -7.61
C ASP A 23 0.27 -0.70 -8.24
N SER A 24 0.10 -0.07 -9.40
CA SER A 24 -1.15 -0.11 -10.17
C SER A 24 -1.39 -1.48 -10.79
N CYS A 25 -2.65 -1.89 -10.89
CA CYS A 25 -3.00 -3.21 -11.45
C CYS A 25 -4.41 -3.21 -12.07
N GLY A 26 -4.62 -4.08 -13.07
CA GLY A 26 -5.95 -4.37 -13.63
C GLY A 26 -6.55 -5.68 -13.11
N SER A 27 -5.69 -6.62 -12.72
CA SER A 27 -6.04 -7.93 -12.18
C SER A 27 -4.97 -8.45 -11.20
N SER A 28 -5.30 -9.44 -10.37
CA SER A 28 -4.33 -10.01 -9.42
C SER A 28 -3.11 -10.66 -10.08
N VAL A 29 -3.24 -11.12 -11.32
CA VAL A 29 -2.12 -11.70 -12.09
C VAL A 29 -1.06 -10.64 -12.40
N ASP A 30 -1.46 -9.37 -12.50
CA ASP A 30 -0.50 -8.27 -12.66
C ASP A 30 0.36 -8.16 -11.40
N CYS A 31 -0.24 -8.27 -10.20
CA CYS A 31 0.47 -8.13 -8.93
C CYS A 31 1.36 -9.33 -8.60
N SER A 32 0.79 -10.54 -8.66
CA SER A 32 1.52 -11.78 -8.51
C SER A 32 0.82 -12.92 -9.27
N PRO A 33 1.48 -13.53 -10.27
CA PRO A 33 0.99 -14.73 -10.93
C PRO A 33 0.85 -15.95 -9.99
N THR A 34 1.60 -15.97 -8.88
CA THR A 34 1.63 -17.06 -7.90
C THR A 34 0.70 -16.82 -6.70
N GLY A 35 0.13 -15.61 -6.59
CA GLY A 35 -0.96 -15.29 -5.66
C GLY A 35 -0.54 -14.67 -4.33
N GLU A 36 0.73 -14.25 -4.16
CA GLU A 36 1.20 -13.57 -2.95
C GLU A 36 0.61 -12.15 -2.78
N LEU A 37 0.24 -11.51 -3.90
CA LEU A 37 -0.38 -10.19 -3.93
C LEU A 37 -1.69 -10.26 -4.73
N GLN A 38 -2.69 -9.52 -4.26
CA GLN A 38 -3.98 -9.32 -4.91
C GLN A 38 -4.11 -7.89 -5.43
N CYS A 39 -4.81 -7.73 -6.55
CA CYS A 39 -5.20 -6.41 -7.04
C CYS A 39 -6.49 -5.95 -6.35
N ASP A 40 -6.40 -4.95 -5.47
CA ASP A 40 -7.58 -4.23 -4.98
C ASP A 40 -8.05 -3.23 -6.03
N ARG A 41 -9.16 -3.55 -6.69
CA ARG A 41 -9.77 -2.72 -7.73
C ARG A 41 -10.77 -1.70 -7.18
N SER A 42 -11.01 -1.68 -5.87
CA SER A 42 -11.79 -0.62 -5.22
C SER A 42 -11.02 0.69 -5.20
N GLN A 43 -9.68 0.63 -5.25
CA GLN A 43 -8.83 1.80 -5.32
C GLN A 43 -8.69 2.33 -6.75
N PRO A 44 -8.53 3.66 -6.94
CA PRO A 44 -8.22 4.25 -8.24
C PRO A 44 -7.00 3.58 -8.88
N GLY A 45 -7.11 3.19 -10.16
CA GLY A 45 -6.05 2.53 -10.94
C GLY A 45 -5.62 1.14 -10.45
N GLY A 46 -6.35 0.56 -9.48
CA GLY A 46 -5.97 -0.68 -8.81
C GLY A 46 -4.80 -0.51 -7.85
N TYR A 47 -4.70 -1.37 -6.85
CA TYR A 47 -3.62 -1.35 -5.86
C TYR A 47 -3.18 -2.77 -5.52
N CYS A 48 -1.92 -3.12 -5.81
CA CYS A 48 -1.37 -4.40 -5.37
C CYS A 48 -1.23 -4.41 -3.84
N THR A 49 -1.77 -5.43 -3.17
CA THR A 49 -1.81 -5.53 -1.70
C THR A 49 -1.97 -6.98 -1.25
N VAL A 50 -1.90 -7.20 0.06
CA VAL A 50 -2.32 -8.43 0.73
C VAL A 50 -3.60 -8.13 1.50
N PHE A 51 -4.67 -8.86 1.19
CA PHE A 51 -5.91 -8.84 1.96
C PHE A 51 -5.79 -9.71 3.21
N ALA A 52 -6.43 -9.29 4.30
CA ALA A 52 -6.48 -10.01 5.57
C ALA A 52 -5.08 -10.24 6.18
N CYS A 53 -4.23 -9.21 6.18
CA CYS A 53 -2.95 -9.26 6.88
C CYS A 53 -3.13 -9.31 8.40
N ASP A 54 -2.18 -9.96 9.07
CA ASP A 54 -1.99 -9.87 10.51
C ASP A 54 -0.85 -8.87 10.82
N ALA A 55 -0.72 -8.51 12.09
CA ALA A 55 0.35 -7.62 12.55
C ALA A 55 1.73 -8.15 12.13
N ASP A 56 2.55 -7.28 11.55
CA ASP A 56 3.91 -7.53 11.07
C ASP A 56 4.03 -8.58 9.95
N THR A 57 2.92 -9.03 9.33
CA THR A 57 2.98 -10.04 8.25
C THR A 57 3.09 -9.45 6.86
N CYS A 58 2.94 -8.14 6.69
CA CYS A 58 3.12 -7.51 5.39
C CYS A 58 4.58 -7.67 4.92
N PRO A 59 4.82 -8.23 3.70
CA PRO A 59 6.17 -8.43 3.19
C PRO A 59 6.91 -7.11 3.03
N GLU A 60 6.16 -6.05 2.74
CA GLU A 60 6.58 -4.66 2.70
C GLU A 60 5.43 -3.76 3.15
N GLY A 61 5.73 -2.51 3.51
CA GLY A 61 4.73 -1.60 4.06
C GLY A 61 4.25 -2.00 5.46
N ALA A 62 3.00 -1.66 5.78
CA ALA A 62 2.39 -1.86 7.09
C ALA A 62 0.99 -2.49 6.99
N CYS A 63 0.60 -3.30 7.98
CA CYS A 63 -0.76 -3.83 8.05
C CYS A 63 -1.71 -2.78 8.64
N VAL A 64 -2.69 -2.36 7.85
CA VAL A 64 -3.66 -1.33 8.22
C VAL A 64 -5.03 -1.97 8.40
N GLU A 65 -5.63 -1.74 9.56
CA GLU A 65 -7.01 -2.11 9.85
C GLU A 65 -7.94 -0.93 9.57
N TRP A 66 -8.92 -1.16 8.69
CA TRP A 66 -9.91 -0.19 8.24
C TRP A 66 -11.27 -0.48 8.87
N ARG A 67 -12.04 0.56 9.19
CA ARG A 67 -13.40 0.48 9.76
C ARG A 67 -13.47 -0.37 11.03
N PHE A 68 -12.46 -0.21 11.89
CA PHE A 68 -12.30 -0.96 13.14
C PHE A 68 -13.30 -0.59 14.25
N VAL A 69 -14.14 0.42 14.03
CA VAL A 69 -15.26 0.80 14.90
C VAL A 69 -16.58 0.75 14.11
N PRO A 70 -17.52 -0.16 14.44
CA PRO A 70 -17.36 -1.29 15.35
C PRO A 70 -16.47 -2.39 14.74
N SER A 71 -15.79 -3.18 15.57
CA SER A 71 -14.79 -4.17 15.12
C SER A 71 -15.29 -5.20 14.10
N ARG A 72 -16.59 -5.50 14.07
CA ARG A 72 -17.18 -6.47 13.12
C ARG A 72 -17.12 -6.04 11.65
N THR A 73 -16.82 -4.77 11.37
CA THR A 73 -16.64 -4.24 10.00
C THR A 73 -15.18 -4.07 9.62
N ALA A 74 -14.27 -4.50 10.50
CA ALA A 74 -12.85 -4.36 10.30
C ALA A 74 -12.36 -5.22 9.13
N GLU A 75 -11.53 -4.63 8.28
CA GLU A 75 -10.76 -5.34 7.26
C GLU A 75 -9.30 -4.90 7.36
N THR A 76 -8.38 -5.84 7.15
CA THR A 76 -6.95 -5.55 7.14
C THR A 76 -6.37 -5.65 5.75
N TRP A 77 -5.52 -4.69 5.41
CA TRP A 77 -4.89 -4.56 4.11
C TRP A 77 -3.46 -4.09 4.29
N CYS A 78 -2.52 -4.69 3.56
CA CYS A 78 -1.15 -4.18 3.54
C CYS A 78 -1.07 -2.90 2.70
N MET A 79 -0.64 -1.82 3.32
CA MET A 79 -0.50 -0.51 2.68
C MET A 79 0.97 -0.15 2.56
N LYS A 80 1.35 0.38 1.39
CA LYS A 80 2.69 0.92 1.17
C LYS A 80 2.93 2.06 2.14
N THR A 81 4.01 1.95 2.92
CA THR A 81 4.47 3.03 3.79
C THR A 81 5.19 4.09 2.97
N CYS A 82 5.13 5.33 3.42
CA CYS A 82 5.77 6.46 2.78
C CYS A 82 6.31 7.43 3.84
N ASP A 83 7.05 8.42 3.38
CA ASP A 83 7.59 9.51 4.18
C ASP A 83 7.61 10.79 3.32
N PRO A 84 7.89 11.98 3.89
CA PRO A 84 7.90 13.23 3.12
C PRO A 84 8.88 13.26 1.93
N SER A 85 9.93 12.44 1.96
CA SER A 85 10.91 12.30 0.86
C SER A 85 10.54 11.19 -0.14
N THR A 86 9.70 10.24 0.26
CA THR A 86 9.27 9.09 -0.55
C THR A 86 7.82 9.28 -0.99
N SER A 87 7.62 9.73 -2.23
CA SER A 87 6.28 9.88 -2.79
C SER A 87 5.57 8.53 -2.98
N CYS A 88 4.25 8.55 -3.06
CA CYS A 88 3.46 7.36 -3.41
C CYS A 88 3.63 6.90 -4.86
N ASN A 89 4.43 7.61 -5.66
CA ASN A 89 4.68 7.36 -7.08
C ASN A 89 3.40 7.30 -7.93
N ARG A 90 2.31 7.88 -7.41
CA ARG A 90 0.98 7.92 -8.01
C ARG A 90 0.32 9.24 -7.65
N GLY A 91 -0.11 10.00 -8.64
CA GLY A 91 -0.62 11.37 -8.45
C GLY A 91 -1.97 11.43 -7.73
N GLU A 92 -2.70 10.33 -7.71
CA GLU A 92 -4.00 10.16 -7.07
C GLU A 92 -3.91 9.58 -5.64
N TYR A 93 -2.70 9.38 -5.11
CA TYR A 93 -2.45 8.89 -3.75
C TYR A 93 -1.74 9.95 -2.92
N SER A 94 -2.19 10.09 -1.68
CA SER A 94 -1.58 10.97 -0.67
C SER A 94 -0.77 10.13 0.32
N CYS A 95 0.34 10.69 0.78
CA CYS A 95 1.13 10.14 1.89
C CYS A 95 0.65 10.78 3.20
N VAL A 96 -0.08 10.04 4.02
CA VAL A 96 -0.71 10.57 5.24
C VAL A 96 -0.64 9.58 6.40
N PHE A 97 -0.75 10.06 7.63
CA PHE A 97 -0.96 9.17 8.77
C PHE A 97 -2.39 8.62 8.75
N PRO A 98 -2.60 7.34 9.14
CA PRO A 98 -3.94 6.76 9.24
C PRO A 98 -4.89 7.58 10.13
N GLU A 99 -4.38 8.24 11.17
CA GLU A 99 -5.16 9.06 12.07
C GLU A 99 -5.65 10.39 11.49
N ASN A 100 -5.19 10.76 10.30
CA ASN A 100 -5.69 11.90 9.54
C ASN A 100 -6.78 11.52 8.54
N ILE A 101 -7.18 10.25 8.48
CA ILE A 101 -8.19 9.78 7.52
C ILE A 101 -9.55 9.70 8.21
N THR A 102 -10.51 10.47 7.72
CA THR A 102 -11.89 10.51 8.25
C THR A 102 -12.68 9.25 7.87
N GLN A 103 -13.80 9.00 8.57
CA GLN A 103 -14.74 7.92 8.22
C GLN A 103 -15.26 7.98 6.77
N SER A 104 -15.25 9.14 6.13
CA SER A 104 -15.66 9.30 4.73
C SER A 104 -14.52 9.12 3.72
N GLY A 105 -13.30 8.81 4.18
CA GLY A 105 -12.11 8.72 3.32
C GLY A 105 -11.49 10.10 2.96
N GLY A 106 -11.87 11.15 3.69
CA GLY A 106 -11.32 12.50 3.53
C GLY A 106 -10.07 12.72 4.39
N PHE A 107 -9.43 13.88 4.19
CA PHE A 107 -8.25 14.30 4.95
C PHE A 107 -8.61 15.24 6.10
N SER A 108 -8.02 15.02 7.27
CA SER A 108 -8.00 15.97 8.40
C SER A 108 -6.56 16.45 8.64
N PRO A 109 -6.31 17.77 8.75
CA PRO A 109 -4.97 18.30 9.03
C PRO A 109 -4.47 17.99 10.44
N THR A 110 -5.35 17.53 11.33
CA THR A 110 -5.01 17.14 12.70
C THR A 110 -5.40 15.69 12.96
N ALA A 111 -4.71 15.05 13.89
CA ALA A 111 -5.03 13.71 14.35
C ALA A 111 -6.46 13.64 14.88
N LEU A 112 -7.25 12.71 14.37
CA LEU A 112 -8.63 12.50 14.79
C LEU A 112 -8.68 11.70 16.10
N PRO A 113 -9.73 11.84 16.93
CA PRO A 113 -9.97 10.91 18.03
C PRO A 113 -10.27 9.49 17.50
N VAL A 114 -10.00 8.45 18.30
CA VAL A 114 -10.05 7.04 17.85
C VAL A 114 -11.38 6.67 17.18
N GLU A 115 -12.51 7.13 17.73
CA GLU A 115 -13.86 6.82 17.22
C GLU A 115 -14.15 7.43 15.83
N GLU A 116 -13.39 8.47 15.44
CA GLU A 116 -13.55 9.17 14.16
C GLU A 116 -12.54 8.69 13.10
N ARG A 117 -11.53 7.91 13.50
CA ARG A 117 -10.53 7.34 12.59
C ARG A 117 -11.13 6.18 11.81
N VAL A 118 -11.00 6.20 10.49
CA VAL A 118 -11.35 5.04 9.67
C VAL A 118 -10.25 3.98 9.65
N ALA A 119 -9.00 4.35 9.93
CA ALA A 119 -7.85 3.47 9.77
C ALA A 119 -6.88 3.54 10.96
N ARG A 120 -6.20 2.43 11.22
CA ARG A 120 -5.04 2.36 12.13
C ARG A 120 -4.05 1.31 11.66
N ILE A 121 -2.76 1.52 11.91
CA ILE A 121 -1.76 0.47 11.72
C ILE A 121 -1.81 -0.47 12.93
N ILE A 122 -1.74 -1.78 12.68
CA ILE A 122 -1.77 -2.81 13.73
C ILE A 122 -0.43 -3.54 13.91
N ASP A 123 0.58 -3.17 13.15
CA ASP A 123 1.94 -3.70 13.28
C ASP A 123 2.53 -3.40 14.67
N LEU A 124 3.29 -4.35 15.22
CA LEU A 124 3.96 -4.19 16.51
C LEU A 124 5.34 -3.58 16.36
N ASN A 125 5.93 -3.66 15.16
CA ASN A 125 7.16 -2.96 14.85
C ASN A 125 6.95 -1.45 14.88
N ARG A 126 7.60 -0.77 15.84
CA ARG A 126 7.49 0.69 16.04
C ARG A 126 7.70 1.52 14.76
N PHE A 127 8.61 1.10 13.88
CA PHE A 127 8.88 1.83 12.64
C PHE A 127 7.72 1.75 11.65
N ARG A 128 6.96 0.65 11.66
CA ARG A 128 5.76 0.50 10.85
C ARG A 128 4.54 1.10 11.55
N ALA A 129 4.41 0.92 12.87
CA ALA A 129 3.31 1.43 13.67
C ALA A 129 3.12 2.96 13.58
N GLU A 130 4.22 3.70 13.43
CA GLU A 130 4.24 5.16 13.35
C GLU A 130 4.36 5.68 11.91
N ALA A 131 4.25 4.81 10.89
CA ALA A 131 4.45 5.19 9.50
C ALA A 131 3.26 5.95 8.89
N GLN A 132 3.54 6.77 7.88
CA GLN A 132 2.54 7.24 6.92
C GLN A 132 2.28 6.15 5.88
N ILE A 133 1.08 6.19 5.27
CA ILE A 133 0.67 5.24 4.24
C ILE A 133 0.24 5.94 2.97
N CYS A 134 0.44 5.27 1.85
CA CYS A 134 -0.08 5.70 0.55
C CYS A 134 -1.52 5.27 0.38
N VAL A 135 -2.42 6.25 0.30
CA VAL A 135 -3.87 6.03 0.20
C VAL A 135 -4.49 7.02 -0.80
N ALA A 136 -5.50 6.58 -1.55
CA ALA A 136 -6.35 7.46 -2.33
C ALA A 136 -7.44 8.05 -1.43
N LEU A 137 -7.47 9.38 -1.33
CA LEU A 137 -8.46 10.09 -0.52
C LEU A 137 -9.61 10.58 -1.40
N THR A 138 -10.79 10.76 -0.82
CA THR A 138 -11.93 11.38 -1.55
C THR A 138 -11.67 12.84 -1.87
N GLU A 139 -10.87 13.50 -1.04
CA GLU A 139 -10.33 14.84 -1.24
C GLU A 139 -8.82 14.75 -0.98
N ASN A 140 -8.01 15.05 -1.99
CA ASN A 140 -6.55 14.93 -1.86
C ASN A 140 -6.04 15.82 -0.73
N ALA A 141 -5.12 15.29 0.07
CA ALA A 141 -4.43 16.09 1.06
C ALA A 141 -3.61 17.19 0.34
N PRO A 142 -3.54 18.41 0.90
CA PRO A 142 -2.67 19.44 0.32
C PRO A 142 -1.22 18.95 0.31
N ALA A 143 -0.45 19.30 -0.73
CA ALA A 143 0.95 18.88 -0.86
C ALA A 143 1.82 19.21 0.38
N SER A 144 1.41 20.24 1.14
CA SER A 144 2.04 20.71 2.37
C SER A 144 1.65 19.96 3.65
N ALA A 145 0.76 18.95 3.59
CA ALA A 145 0.45 18.09 4.74
C ALA A 145 1.66 17.26 5.21
N SER A 146 2.70 17.19 4.38
CA SER A 146 4.00 16.59 4.71
C SER A 146 4.94 17.50 5.54
N GLU A 147 4.59 18.78 5.78
CA GLU A 147 5.48 19.77 6.42
C GLU A 147 4.94 20.34 7.75
N ALA A 148 3.79 19.88 8.25
CA ALA A 148 3.13 20.50 9.41
C ALA A 148 3.65 20.06 10.79
N ASP A 149 4.67 19.19 10.88
CA ASP A 149 5.21 18.69 12.16
C ASP A 149 6.74 18.90 12.32
N ALA A 150 7.26 20.04 11.85
CA ALA A 150 8.62 20.50 12.15
C ALA A 150 8.63 21.73 13.07
N GLY A 151 7.59 21.87 13.90
CA GLY A 151 7.38 23.00 14.80
C GLY A 151 7.53 22.63 16.27
N MET A 152 8.74 22.27 16.70
CA MET A 152 9.17 22.34 18.11
C MET A 152 10.57 22.94 18.20
#